data_AF-A0A239DPH0-F1
#
_entry.id   AF-A0A239DPH0-F1
#
_cell.length_a   1.000
_cell.length_b   1.000
_cell.length_c   1.000
_cell.angle_alpha   90.00
_cell.angle_beta   90.00
_cell.angle_gamma   90.00
#
_symmetry.space_group_name_H-M   'P 1'
#
loop_
_entity.id
_entity.type
_entity.pdbx_description
1 polymer ?
#
loop_
_entity_poly.entity_id
_entity_poly.type
_entity_poly.pdbx_seq_one_letter_code
_entity_poly.pdbx_strand_id
1 'polypeptide(L)'
;MRLYASRPDRRLGQVLADVGVLAWLVLWVLVARAVHGAVLVLAEPGRAVEDLGTSVADSMGSAASAAEDVPVVGDELSEPLGSLGDAAGSVSGAGQAAQDAVATLATVLAVVLVVLPVGWLLLRWLPWRLRWIREASAASRLLRGDGPDLELLAARAVATAPLPRLAALPPGTGEAWRAGDPAAVRLLATLEAGRLGLRLPVPDAAGSGATAPPSRP
;
A
#
# COMPACT_ATOMS: atom_id res chain seq x y z
N MET A 1 13.58 -16.27 7.38
CA MET A 1 12.78 -16.09 6.14
C MET A 1 13.57 -15.19 5.20
N ARG A 2 13.61 -15.44 3.88
CA ARG A 2 14.35 -14.56 2.95
C ARG A 2 13.40 -13.48 2.45
N LEU A 3 13.69 -12.22 2.78
CA LEU A 3 12.90 -11.06 2.39
C LEU A 3 13.24 -10.56 0.97
N TYR A 4 14.36 -11.00 0.38
CA TYR A 4 14.84 -10.55 -0.94
C TYR A 4 15.46 -11.69 -1.78
N ALA A 5 15.35 -11.57 -3.11
CA ALA A 5 15.98 -12.48 -4.07
C ALA A 5 17.52 -12.30 -4.11
N SER A 6 18.27 -13.38 -4.29
CA SER A 6 19.75 -13.36 -4.36
C SER A 6 20.30 -13.03 -5.76
N ARG A 7 19.44 -12.84 -6.78
CA ARG A 7 19.82 -12.31 -8.10
C ARG A 7 19.58 -10.79 -8.18
N PRO A 8 20.57 -10.00 -8.64
CA PRO A 8 20.49 -8.53 -8.65
C PRO A 8 19.35 -7.99 -9.53
N ASP A 9 19.07 -8.59 -10.68
CA ASP A 9 18.03 -8.12 -11.62
C ASP A 9 16.62 -8.23 -11.04
N ARG A 10 16.37 -9.30 -10.27
CA ARG A 10 15.10 -9.53 -9.55
C ARG A 10 14.97 -8.61 -8.34
N ARG A 11 16.09 -8.32 -7.66
CA ARG A 11 16.14 -7.38 -6.54
C ARG A 11 15.82 -5.96 -7.01
N LEU A 12 16.33 -5.54 -8.18
CA LEU A 12 16.02 -4.23 -8.77
C LEU A 12 14.52 -4.11 -9.09
N GLY A 13 13.92 -5.12 -9.72
CA GLY A 13 12.48 -5.13 -10.00
C GLY A 13 11.62 -5.09 -8.74
N GLN A 14 12.06 -5.71 -7.64
CA GLN A 14 11.38 -5.64 -6.34
C GLN A 14 11.48 -4.25 -5.71
N VAL A 15 12.67 -3.65 -5.73
CA VAL A 15 12.88 -2.28 -5.23
C VAL A 15 12.07 -1.29 -6.05
N LEU A 16 12.08 -1.39 -7.39
CA LEU A 16 11.27 -0.53 -8.26
C LEU A 16 9.77 -0.72 -8.01
N ALA A 17 9.31 -1.95 -7.78
CA ALA A 17 7.92 -2.20 -7.43
C ALA A 17 7.55 -1.60 -6.06
N ASP A 18 8.39 -1.77 -5.04
CA ASP A 18 8.17 -1.21 -3.71
C ASP A 18 8.20 0.34 -3.76
N VAL A 19 9.16 0.93 -4.48
CA VAL A 19 9.23 2.38 -4.74
C VAL A 19 8.01 2.86 -5.53
N GLY A 20 7.55 2.10 -6.52
CA GLY A 20 6.34 2.42 -7.28
C GLY A 20 5.09 2.43 -6.40
N VAL A 21 4.94 1.46 -5.49
CA VAL A 21 3.85 1.43 -4.50
C VAL A 21 3.93 2.64 -3.57
N LEU A 22 5.12 2.99 -3.08
CA LEU A 22 5.31 4.17 -2.23
C LEU A 22 5.01 5.47 -2.98
N ALA A 23 5.50 5.62 -4.21
CA ALA A 23 5.23 6.79 -5.04
C ALA A 23 3.73 6.92 -5.34
N TRP A 24 3.05 5.80 -5.60
CA TRP A 24 1.60 5.76 -5.79
C TRP A 24 0.84 6.19 -4.54
N LEU A 25 1.23 5.68 -3.37
CA LEU A 25 0.66 6.10 -2.08
C LEU A 25 0.81 7.61 -1.87
N VAL A 26 2.04 8.12 -2.03
CA VAL A 26 2.35 9.55 -1.87
C VAL A 26 1.52 10.39 -2.84
N LEU A 27 1.44 10.01 -4.10
CA LEU A 27 0.65 10.69 -5.12
C LEU A 27 -0.82 10.83 -4.67
N TRP A 28 -1.47 9.73 -4.29
CA TRP A 28 -2.88 9.78 -3.89
C TRP A 28 -3.12 10.53 -2.58
N VAL A 29 -2.18 10.48 -1.65
CA VAL A 29 -2.21 11.29 -0.43
C VAL A 29 -2.12 12.79 -0.76
N LEU A 30 -1.27 13.18 -1.73
CA LEU A 30 -1.16 14.57 -2.19
C LEU A 30 -2.45 15.02 -2.89
N VAL A 31 -3.01 14.18 -3.77
CA VAL A 31 -4.30 14.46 -4.43
C VAL A 31 -5.41 14.63 -3.39
N ALA A 32 -5.52 13.71 -2.44
CA ALA A 32 -6.54 13.79 -1.39
C ALA A 32 -6.40 15.06 -0.53
N ARG A 33 -5.17 15.47 -0.20
CA ARG A 33 -4.92 16.74 0.51
C ARG A 33 -5.32 17.96 -0.30
N ALA A 34 -4.98 17.99 -1.59
CA ALA A 34 -5.36 19.09 -2.48
C ALA A 34 -6.88 19.21 -2.59
N VAL A 35 -7.57 18.09 -2.80
CA VAL A 35 -9.04 18.06 -2.89
C VAL A 35 -9.68 18.44 -1.55
N HIS A 36 -9.19 17.91 -0.43
CA HIS A 36 -9.70 18.27 0.90
C HIS A 36 -9.62 19.77 1.16
N GLY A 37 -8.44 20.36 0.90
CA GLY A 37 -8.23 21.80 1.04
C GLY A 37 -9.16 22.61 0.11
N ALA A 38 -9.29 22.20 -1.15
CA ALA A 38 -10.20 22.85 -2.10
C ALA A 38 -11.67 22.79 -1.63
N VAL A 39 -12.11 21.67 -1.03
CA VAL A 39 -13.48 21.55 -0.50
C VAL A 39 -13.67 22.43 0.73
N LEU A 40 -12.69 22.53 1.63
CA LEU A 40 -12.79 23.37 2.83
C LEU A 40 -12.94 24.87 2.51
N VAL A 41 -12.49 25.34 1.34
CA VAL A 41 -12.75 26.71 0.86
C VAL A 41 -14.26 26.97 0.73
N LEU A 42 -15.06 25.95 0.41
CA LEU A 42 -16.52 26.10 0.35
C LEU A 42 -17.17 26.34 1.72
N ALA A 43 -16.42 26.22 2.83
CA ALA A 43 -16.91 26.56 4.17
C ALA A 43 -16.80 28.06 4.49
N GLU A 44 -16.04 28.84 3.71
CA GLU A 44 -15.87 30.29 3.94
C GLU A 44 -17.19 31.08 3.93
N PRO A 45 -18.14 30.85 2.99
CA PRO A 45 -19.44 31.50 3.06
C PRO A 45 -20.23 31.15 4.32
N GLY A 46 -20.12 29.90 4.80
CA GLY A 46 -20.77 29.46 6.04
C GLY A 46 -20.21 30.20 7.27
N ARG A 47 -18.90 30.47 7.30
CA ARG A 47 -18.28 31.29 8.35
C ARG A 47 -18.78 32.72 8.34
N ALA A 48 -18.83 33.33 7.15
CA ALA A 48 -19.34 34.69 7.03
C ALA A 48 -20.80 34.79 7.51
N VAL A 49 -21.64 33.79 7.21
CA VAL A 49 -23.03 33.72 7.70
C VAL A 49 -23.11 33.51 9.20
N GLU A 50 -22.27 32.63 9.77
CA GLU A 50 -22.14 32.43 11.21
C GLU A 50 -21.79 33.73 11.92
N ASP A 51 -20.69 34.37 11.52
CA ASP A 51 -20.18 35.61 12.11
C ASP A 51 -21.22 36.75 12.05
N LEU A 52 -21.89 36.89 10.91
CA LEU A 52 -22.97 37.88 10.74
C LEU A 52 -24.15 37.58 11.65
N GLY A 53 -24.61 36.33 11.70
CA GLY A 53 -25.71 35.92 12.55
C GLY A 53 -25.41 36.16 14.03
N THR A 54 -24.21 35.80 14.49
CA THR A 54 -23.76 36.04 15.88
C THR A 54 -23.69 37.53 16.19
N SER A 55 -23.08 38.33 15.31
CA SER A 55 -22.98 39.78 15.54
C SER A 55 -24.34 40.47 15.61
N VAL A 56 -25.29 40.06 14.77
CA VAL A 56 -26.67 40.59 14.80
C VAL A 56 -27.39 40.10 16.05
N ALA A 57 -27.25 38.83 16.43
CA ALA A 57 -27.85 38.28 17.64
C ALA A 57 -27.38 39.04 18.89
N ASP A 58 -26.07 39.28 19.02
CA ASP A 58 -25.47 40.01 20.14
C ASP A 58 -25.95 41.47 20.18
N SER A 59 -26.02 42.12 19.02
CA SER A 59 -26.48 43.52 18.91
C SER A 59 -27.96 43.65 19.27
N MET A 60 -28.81 42.74 18.78
CA MET A 60 -30.24 42.73 19.07
C MET A 60 -30.51 42.34 20.53
N GLY A 61 -29.77 41.38 21.09
CA GLY A 61 -29.85 41.03 22.50
C GLY A 61 -29.47 42.20 23.42
N SER A 62 -28.38 42.91 23.08
CA SER A 62 -27.98 44.12 23.80
C SER A 62 -29.02 45.23 23.70
N ALA A 63 -29.63 45.42 22.53
CA ALA A 63 -30.70 46.38 22.33
C ALA A 63 -31.98 46.01 23.08
N ALA A 64 -32.33 44.72 23.12
CA ALA A 64 -33.47 44.21 23.88
C ALA A 64 -33.31 44.48 25.38
N SER A 65 -32.13 44.19 25.95
CA SER A 65 -31.83 44.50 27.35
C SER A 65 -31.91 46.01 27.65
N ALA A 66 -31.40 46.86 26.75
CA ALA A 66 -31.51 48.31 26.92
C ALA A 66 -32.96 48.82 26.78
N ALA A 67 -33.78 48.18 25.95
CA ALA A 67 -35.19 48.52 25.77
C ALA A 67 -36.04 48.12 26.98
N GLU A 68 -35.71 47.00 27.63
CA GLU A 68 -36.38 46.51 28.84
C GLU A 68 -36.32 47.53 30.01
N ASP A 69 -35.27 48.34 30.07
CA ASP A 69 -35.10 49.40 31.08
C ASP A 69 -36.02 50.63 30.87
N VAL A 70 -36.80 50.69 29.79
CA VAL A 70 -37.70 51.83 29.50
C VAL A 70 -39.00 51.73 30.34
N PRO A 71 -39.33 52.75 31.17
CA PRO A 71 -40.55 52.72 31.97
C PRO A 71 -41.82 52.64 31.11
N VAL A 72 -42.82 51.91 31.59
CA VAL A 72 -44.17 51.76 30.99
C VAL A 72 -44.22 50.91 29.72
N VAL A 73 -43.20 50.96 28.84
CA VAL A 73 -43.22 50.30 27.51
C VAL A 73 -42.03 49.37 27.25
N GLY A 74 -41.18 49.10 28.24
CA GLY A 74 -39.93 48.35 28.05
C GLY A 74 -40.13 46.93 27.50
N ASP A 75 -41.10 46.18 28.02
CA ASP A 75 -41.41 44.83 27.57
C ASP A 75 -41.88 44.79 26.10
N GLU A 76 -42.72 45.75 25.70
CA GLU A 76 -43.25 45.85 24.32
C GLU A 76 -42.18 46.26 23.30
N LEU A 77 -41.09 46.90 23.76
CA LEU A 77 -39.94 47.25 22.94
C LEU A 77 -38.86 46.15 22.92
N SER A 78 -38.67 45.44 24.03
CA SER A 78 -37.64 44.40 24.16
C SER A 78 -38.00 43.10 23.44
N GLU A 79 -39.26 42.69 23.46
CA GLU A 79 -39.75 41.45 22.85
C GLU A 79 -39.42 41.33 21.34
N PRO A 80 -39.75 42.31 20.48
CA PRO A 80 -39.41 42.21 19.05
C PRO A 80 -37.89 42.20 18.81
N LEU A 81 -37.10 42.92 19.60
CA LEU A 81 -35.63 42.89 19.50
C LEU A 81 -35.07 41.52 19.91
N GLY A 82 -35.57 40.93 20.99
CA GLY A 82 -35.24 39.56 21.40
C GLY A 82 -35.55 38.55 20.29
N SER A 83 -36.73 38.64 19.69
CA SER A 83 -37.14 37.75 18.59
C SER A 83 -36.23 37.86 17.35
N LEU A 84 -35.75 39.07 17.03
CA LEU A 84 -34.77 39.28 15.97
C LEU A 84 -33.41 38.70 16.33
N GLY A 85 -33.02 38.79 17.61
CA GLY A 85 -31.82 38.15 18.13
C GLY A 85 -31.86 36.64 17.99
N ASP A 86 -32.97 36.01 18.38
CA ASP A 86 -33.19 34.57 18.24
C ASP A 86 -33.17 34.12 16.78
N ALA A 87 -33.83 34.89 15.90
CA ALA A 87 -33.82 34.63 14.46
C ALA A 87 -32.39 34.72 13.89
N ALA A 88 -31.61 35.74 14.27
CA ALA A 88 -30.21 35.87 13.88
C ALA A 88 -29.34 34.73 14.43
N GLY A 89 -29.60 34.28 15.66
CA GLY A 89 -29.00 33.09 16.26
C GLY A 89 -29.26 31.84 15.42
N SER A 90 -30.48 31.65 14.92
CA SER A 90 -30.80 30.52 14.04
C SER A 90 -30.02 30.55 12.71
N VAL A 91 -29.79 31.75 12.16
CA VAL A 91 -28.97 31.95 10.94
C VAL A 91 -27.51 31.60 11.22
N SER A 92 -26.98 32.00 12.38
CA SER A 92 -25.61 31.65 12.77
C SER A 92 -25.42 30.13 12.87
N GLY A 93 -26.39 29.44 13.49
CA GLY A 93 -26.40 27.98 13.60
C GLY A 93 -26.49 27.28 12.26
N ALA A 94 -27.22 27.84 11.29
CA ALA A 94 -27.26 27.33 9.92
C ALA A 94 -25.91 27.49 9.21
N GLY A 95 -25.23 28.63 9.41
CA GLY A 95 -23.86 28.87 8.93
C GLY A 95 -22.89 27.81 9.45
N GLN A 96 -22.93 27.54 10.76
CA GLN A 96 -22.10 26.51 11.38
C GLN A 96 -22.40 25.10 10.87
N ALA A 97 -23.69 24.73 10.78
CA ALA A 97 -24.08 23.42 10.24
C ALA A 97 -23.61 23.20 8.79
N ALA A 98 -23.60 24.26 7.97
CA ALA A 98 -23.07 24.19 6.61
C ALA A 98 -21.55 23.95 6.61
N GLN A 99 -20.79 24.60 7.49
CA GLN A 99 -19.35 24.37 7.64
C GLN A 99 -19.05 22.93 8.04
N ASP A 100 -19.78 22.39 9.01
CA ASP A 100 -19.62 21.01 9.48
C ASP A 100 -19.92 19.99 8.38
N ALA A 101 -20.96 20.24 7.57
CA ALA A 101 -21.29 19.40 6.43
C ALA A 101 -20.17 19.41 5.37
N VAL A 102 -19.62 20.59 5.05
CA VAL A 102 -18.49 20.75 4.12
C VAL A 102 -17.24 20.05 4.66
N ALA A 103 -16.92 20.19 5.96
CA ALA A 103 -15.78 19.53 6.59
C ALA A 103 -15.92 18.00 6.57
N THR A 104 -17.12 17.50 6.83
CA THR A 104 -17.44 16.07 6.75
C THR A 104 -17.27 15.55 5.32
N LEU A 105 -17.83 16.27 4.34
CA LEU A 105 -17.70 15.93 2.91
C LEU A 105 -16.24 15.91 2.48
N ALA A 106 -15.47 16.94 2.84
CA ALA A 106 -14.04 17.03 2.53
C ALA A 106 -13.27 15.84 3.09
N THR A 107 -13.62 15.40 4.31
CA THR A 107 -12.98 14.26 4.97
C THR A 107 -13.32 12.95 4.28
N VAL A 108 -14.61 12.69 4.04
CA VAL A 108 -15.07 11.46 3.36
C VAL A 108 -14.44 11.34 1.97
N LEU A 109 -14.45 12.43 1.19
CA LEU A 109 -13.88 12.44 -0.15
C LEU A 109 -12.37 12.16 -0.14
N ALA A 110 -11.63 12.78 0.79
CA ALA A 110 -10.20 12.52 0.95
C ALA A 110 -9.90 11.06 1.31
N VAL A 111 -10.68 10.47 2.22
CA VAL A 111 -10.54 9.06 2.59
C VAL A 111 -10.80 8.15 1.39
N VAL A 112 -11.90 8.37 0.66
CA VAL A 112 -12.25 7.57 -0.53
C VAL A 112 -11.18 7.66 -1.61
N LEU A 113 -10.65 8.87 -1.85
CA LEU A 113 -9.56 9.13 -2.81
C LEU A 113 -8.26 8.40 -2.47
N VAL A 114 -8.00 8.11 -1.20
CA VAL A 114 -6.83 7.30 -0.80
C VAL A 114 -7.18 5.81 -0.84
N VAL A 115 -8.27 5.43 -0.19
CA VAL A 115 -8.61 4.02 0.07
C VAL A 115 -8.88 3.26 -1.21
N LEU A 116 -9.63 3.81 -2.16
CA LEU A 116 -9.96 3.10 -3.40
C LEU A 116 -8.72 2.75 -4.24
N PRO A 117 -7.88 3.70 -4.67
CA PRO A 117 -6.74 3.39 -5.53
C PRO A 117 -5.63 2.63 -4.80
N VAL A 118 -5.37 2.94 -3.52
CA VAL A 118 -4.36 2.23 -2.72
C VAL A 118 -4.84 0.83 -2.38
N GLY A 119 -6.09 0.69 -1.93
CA GLY A 119 -6.70 -0.60 -1.62
C GLY A 119 -6.74 -1.51 -2.84
N TRP A 120 -7.12 -1.00 -4.01
CA TRP A 120 -7.11 -1.76 -5.26
C TRP A 120 -5.69 -2.24 -5.63
N LEU A 121 -4.70 -1.33 -5.56
CA LEU A 121 -3.31 -1.69 -5.86
C LEU A 121 -2.80 -2.76 -4.90
N LEU A 122 -3.02 -2.59 -3.60
CA LEU A 122 -2.63 -3.55 -2.57
C LEU A 122 -3.32 -4.90 -2.77
N LEU A 123 -4.62 -4.90 -3.05
CA LEU A 123 -5.38 -6.13 -3.29
C LEU A 123 -4.84 -6.90 -4.50
N ARG A 124 -4.38 -6.20 -5.54
CA ARG A 124 -3.80 -6.82 -6.74
C ARG A 124 -2.36 -7.28 -6.55
N TRP A 125 -1.56 -6.50 -5.80
CA TRP A 125 -0.11 -6.67 -5.66
C TRP A 125 0.28 -7.61 -4.52
N LEU A 126 -0.38 -7.49 -3.37
CA LEU A 126 -0.07 -8.26 -2.16
C LEU A 126 -0.19 -9.78 -2.35
N PRO A 127 -1.24 -10.36 -2.98
CA PRO A 127 -1.32 -11.80 -3.18
C PRO A 127 -0.24 -12.31 -4.13
N TRP A 128 0.10 -11.54 -5.18
CA TRP A 128 1.18 -11.89 -6.09
C TRP A 128 2.53 -11.93 -5.36
N ARG A 129 2.82 -10.93 -4.52
CA ARG A 129 4.06 -10.86 -3.73
C ARG A 129 4.12 -11.94 -2.67
N LEU A 130 3.03 -12.19 -1.95
CA LEU A 130 2.94 -13.25 -0.93
C LEU A 130 3.17 -14.63 -1.53
N ARG A 131 2.59 -14.92 -2.70
CA ARG A 131 2.83 -16.18 -3.42
C ARG A 131 4.30 -16.35 -3.77
N TRP A 132 4.94 -15.31 -4.30
CA TRP A 132 6.36 -15.34 -4.61
C TRP A 132 7.23 -15.58 -3.36
N ILE A 133 6.96 -14.89 -2.26
CA ILE A 133 7.69 -15.07 -0.99
C ILE A 133 7.53 -16.50 -0.47
N ARG A 134 6.33 -17.07 -0.53
CA ARG A 134 6.05 -18.45 -0.10
C ARG A 134 6.82 -19.46 -0.96
N GLU A 135 6.76 -19.34 -2.29
CA GLU A 135 7.46 -20.23 -3.21
C GLU A 135 8.99 -20.12 -3.05
N ALA A 136 9.54 -18.91 -2.98
CA ALA A 136 10.96 -18.69 -2.77
C ALA A 136 11.44 -19.20 -1.39
N SER A 137 10.61 -19.02 -0.35
CA SER A 137 10.90 -19.54 0.98
C SER A 137 10.91 -21.06 1.02
N ALA A 138 9.95 -21.73 0.38
CA ALA A 138 9.88 -23.19 0.30
C ALA A 138 11.10 -23.76 -0.44
N ALA A 139 11.42 -23.22 -1.64
CA ALA A 139 12.60 -23.63 -2.39
C ALA A 139 13.91 -23.37 -1.63
N SER A 140 14.00 -22.29 -0.84
CA SER A 140 15.17 -22.04 0.00
C SER A 140 15.32 -23.04 1.16
N ARG A 141 14.27 -23.75 1.57
CA ARG A 141 14.34 -24.82 2.58
C ARG A 141 14.89 -26.10 1.95
N LEU A 142 14.44 -26.44 0.73
CA LEU A 142 14.95 -27.59 -0.04
C LEU A 142 16.47 -27.51 -0.30
N LEU A 143 17.02 -26.28 -0.36
CA LEU A 143 18.44 -26.05 -0.57
C LEU A 143 19.30 -25.97 0.71
N ARG A 144 18.69 -26.02 1.90
CA ARG A 144 19.39 -25.82 3.19
C ARG A 144 19.51 -27.06 4.09
N GLY A 145 18.97 -28.21 3.68
CA GLY A 145 19.14 -29.48 4.40
C GLY A 145 20.51 -30.14 4.16
N ASP A 146 20.76 -31.28 4.81
CA ASP A 146 21.94 -32.16 4.64
C ASP A 146 21.96 -32.84 3.26
N GLY A 147 22.03 -32.03 2.21
CA GLY A 147 21.89 -32.43 0.81
C GLY A 147 20.82 -31.58 0.11
N PRO A 148 21.15 -30.80 -0.93
CA PRO A 148 20.14 -30.04 -1.68
C PRO A 148 19.25 -31.00 -2.47
N ASP A 149 17.93 -30.92 -2.27
CA ASP A 149 16.96 -31.71 -3.02
C ASP A 149 16.75 -31.13 -4.43
N LEU A 150 17.71 -31.42 -5.30
CA LEU A 150 17.73 -30.94 -6.68
C LEU A 150 16.71 -31.67 -7.56
N GLU A 151 16.34 -32.90 -7.21
CA GLU A 151 15.38 -33.68 -7.98
C GLU A 151 13.97 -33.08 -7.92
N LEU A 152 13.51 -32.66 -6.73
CA LEU A 152 12.21 -31.97 -6.61
C LEU A 152 12.19 -30.64 -7.38
N LEU A 153 13.30 -29.90 -7.39
CA LEU A 153 13.43 -28.67 -8.18
C LEU A 153 13.42 -28.96 -9.68
N ALA A 154 14.11 -30.00 -10.13
CA ALA A 154 14.14 -30.43 -11.51
C ALA A 154 12.76 -30.91 -12.00
N ALA A 155 12.07 -31.73 -11.21
CA ALA A 155 10.72 -32.20 -11.50
C ALA A 155 9.72 -31.04 -11.62
N ARG A 156 9.82 -30.05 -10.72
CA ARG A 156 9.01 -28.83 -10.80
C ARG A 156 9.33 -27.99 -12.03
N ALA A 157 10.61 -27.91 -12.43
CA ALA A 157 11.02 -27.24 -13.66
C ALA A 157 10.36 -27.91 -14.87
N VAL A 158 10.42 -29.24 -14.98
CA VAL A 158 9.77 -29.99 -16.07
C VAL A 158 8.26 -29.74 -16.11
N ALA A 159 7.61 -29.72 -14.94
CA ALA A 159 6.16 -29.57 -14.85
C ALA A 159 5.64 -28.14 -15.14
N THR A 160 6.44 -27.10 -14.88
CA THR A 160 5.94 -25.71 -14.84
C THR A 160 6.77 -24.70 -15.64
N ALA A 161 7.92 -25.09 -16.19
CA ALA A 161 8.75 -24.19 -16.96
C ALA A 161 8.09 -23.81 -18.30
N PRO A 162 8.23 -22.55 -18.76
CA PRO A 162 7.74 -22.14 -20.07
C PRO A 162 8.48 -22.89 -21.19
N LEU A 163 7.75 -23.33 -22.21
CA LEU A 163 8.29 -24.06 -23.37
C LEU A 163 9.51 -23.39 -24.02
N PRO A 164 9.57 -22.06 -24.22
CA PRO A 164 10.76 -21.41 -24.78
C PRO A 164 12.03 -21.62 -23.96
N ARG A 165 11.92 -21.72 -22.62
CA ARG A 165 13.08 -21.96 -21.74
C ARG A 165 13.52 -23.42 -21.75
N LEU A 166 12.58 -24.35 -21.89
CA LEU A 166 12.89 -25.76 -22.04
C LEU A 166 13.55 -26.04 -23.40
N ALA A 167 13.08 -25.37 -24.46
CA ALA A 167 13.65 -25.47 -25.80
C ALA A 167 15.08 -24.92 -25.91
N ALA A 168 15.48 -24.02 -25.00
CA ALA A 168 16.84 -23.50 -24.93
C ALA A 168 17.83 -24.45 -24.23
N LEU A 169 17.37 -25.53 -23.62
CA LEU A 169 18.24 -26.54 -23.01
C LEU A 169 18.87 -27.43 -24.09
N PRO A 170 20.04 -28.05 -23.80
CA PRO A 170 20.65 -28.99 -24.73
C PRO A 170 19.67 -30.09 -25.17
N PRO A 171 19.70 -30.50 -26.45
CA PRO A 171 18.88 -31.61 -26.92
C PRO A 171 19.20 -32.88 -26.10
N GLY A 172 18.18 -33.71 -25.85
CA GLY A 172 18.32 -34.91 -25.03
C GLY A 172 18.21 -34.68 -23.51
N THR A 173 18.10 -33.43 -23.02
CA THR A 173 17.97 -33.14 -21.57
C THR A 173 16.81 -33.89 -20.90
N GLY A 174 15.69 -34.09 -21.61
CA GLY A 174 14.54 -34.83 -21.08
C GLY A 174 14.77 -36.34 -20.94
N GLU A 175 15.57 -36.93 -21.83
CA GLU A 175 15.98 -38.34 -21.74
C GLU A 175 17.02 -38.53 -20.65
N ALA A 176 18.03 -37.65 -20.59
CA ALA A 176 19.04 -37.65 -19.55
C ALA A 176 18.43 -37.48 -18.15
N TRP A 177 17.42 -36.62 -18.00
CA TRP A 177 16.68 -36.47 -16.75
C TRP A 177 15.93 -37.76 -16.36
N ARG A 178 15.24 -38.41 -17.31
CA ARG A 178 14.58 -39.70 -17.06
C ARG A 178 15.56 -40.82 -16.69
N ALA A 179 16.79 -40.75 -17.19
CA ALA A 179 17.87 -41.69 -16.86
C ALA A 179 18.56 -41.39 -15.51
N GLY A 180 18.16 -40.33 -14.80
CA GLY A 180 18.74 -39.94 -13.52
C GLY A 180 20.11 -39.26 -13.63
N ASP A 181 20.46 -38.70 -14.80
CA ASP A 181 21.73 -38.00 -14.99
C ASP A 181 21.83 -36.78 -14.06
N PRO A 182 22.83 -36.74 -13.13
CA PRO A 182 23.04 -35.62 -12.22
C PRO A 182 23.23 -34.27 -12.93
N ALA A 183 23.79 -34.26 -14.14
CA ALA A 183 23.98 -33.04 -14.91
C ALA A 183 22.65 -32.47 -15.43
N ALA A 184 21.78 -33.33 -15.97
CA ALA A 184 20.44 -32.96 -16.42
C ALA A 184 19.54 -32.48 -15.25
N VAL A 185 19.59 -33.19 -14.11
CA VAL A 185 18.89 -32.78 -12.88
C VAL A 185 19.36 -31.40 -12.42
N ARG A 186 20.67 -31.16 -12.36
CA ARG A 186 21.22 -29.87 -11.95
C ARG A 186 20.88 -28.74 -12.93
N LEU A 187 20.85 -29.00 -14.24
CA LEU A 187 20.43 -28.02 -15.26
C LEU A 187 18.98 -27.58 -15.05
N LEU A 188 18.05 -28.54 -14.91
CA LEU A 188 16.64 -28.27 -14.67
C LEU A 188 16.41 -27.58 -13.31
N ALA A 189 17.10 -28.03 -12.26
CA ALA A 189 17.06 -27.39 -10.95
C ALA A 189 17.60 -25.95 -11.00
N THR A 190 18.61 -25.67 -11.84
CA THR A 190 19.16 -24.33 -12.04
C THR A 190 18.14 -23.42 -12.74
N LEU A 191 17.35 -23.96 -13.67
CA LEU A 191 16.27 -23.24 -14.34
C LEU A 191 15.17 -22.83 -13.33
N GLU A 192 14.75 -23.74 -12.44
CA GLU A 192 13.76 -23.44 -11.40
C GLU A 192 14.30 -22.49 -10.32
N ALA A 193 15.53 -22.72 -9.85
CA ALA A 193 16.22 -21.78 -8.96
C ALA A 193 16.38 -20.40 -9.64
N GLY A 194 16.64 -20.39 -10.94
CA GLY A 194 16.50 -19.28 -11.88
C GLY A 194 15.20 -18.50 -11.69
N ARG A 195 14.09 -19.21 -11.88
CA ARG A 195 12.71 -18.70 -11.79
C ARG A 195 12.41 -18.09 -10.42
N LEU A 196 13.02 -18.58 -9.34
CA LEU A 196 12.80 -18.09 -7.98
C LEU A 196 13.86 -17.08 -7.50
N GLY A 197 14.86 -16.75 -8.33
CA GLY A 197 15.93 -15.82 -7.93
C GLY A 197 16.96 -16.43 -6.97
N LEU A 198 17.01 -17.76 -6.87
CA LEU A 198 17.92 -18.54 -6.03
C LEU A 198 19.14 -19.02 -6.83
N ARG A 199 20.29 -19.13 -6.17
CA ARG A 199 21.51 -19.76 -6.69
C ARG A 199 21.66 -21.12 -6.04
N LEU A 200 21.94 -22.16 -6.83
CA LEU A 200 22.26 -23.48 -6.29
C LEU A 200 23.67 -23.45 -5.67
N PRO A 201 23.95 -24.26 -4.64
CA PRO A 201 25.31 -24.49 -4.16
C PRO A 201 26.20 -24.99 -5.30
N VAL A 202 27.44 -24.51 -5.36
CA VAL A 202 28.48 -25.11 -6.23
C VAL A 202 28.70 -26.55 -5.74
N PRO A 203 28.77 -27.56 -6.61
CA PRO A 203 29.12 -28.89 -6.15
C PRO A 203 30.50 -28.80 -5.48
N ASP A 204 30.61 -29.24 -4.23
CA ASP A 204 31.92 -29.33 -3.59
C ASP A 204 32.82 -30.19 -4.47
N ALA A 205 33.93 -29.62 -4.92
CA ALA A 205 35.03 -30.37 -5.50
C ALA A 205 35.76 -31.13 -4.37
N ALA A 206 35.05 -31.95 -3.60
CA ALA A 206 35.58 -32.70 -2.46
C ALA A 206 35.33 -34.19 -2.70
N GLY A 207 36.17 -34.73 -3.56
CA GLY A 207 36.25 -36.15 -3.89
C GLY A 207 37.45 -36.52 -4.77
N SER A 208 38.31 -35.55 -5.13
CA SER A 208 39.66 -35.87 -5.60
C SER A 208 40.52 -36.14 -4.38
N GLY A 209 40.49 -37.40 -3.92
CA GLY A 209 41.39 -37.89 -2.90
C GLY A 209 42.83 -37.59 -3.32
N ALA A 210 43.51 -36.82 -2.49
CA ALA A 210 44.95 -36.64 -2.56
C ALA A 210 45.64 -38.00 -2.35
N THR A 211 46.06 -38.64 -3.44
CA THR A 211 47.14 -39.62 -3.41
C THR A 211 48.46 -38.86 -3.53
N ALA A 212 48.98 -38.38 -2.40
CA ALA A 212 50.38 -38.03 -2.28
C ALA A 212 51.23 -39.30 -2.47
N PRO A 213 52.31 -39.29 -3.29
CA PRO A 213 53.17 -40.46 -3.45
C PRO A 213 54.02 -40.65 -2.18
N PRO A 214 54.33 -41.91 -1.78
CA PRO A 214 55.15 -42.16 -0.60
C PRO A 214 56.60 -41.73 -0.86
N SER A 215 57.15 -40.94 0.06
CA SER A 215 58.58 -40.69 0.18
C SER A 215 59.32 -42.01 0.43
N ARG A 216 60.26 -42.36 -0.45
CA ARG A 216 61.17 -43.51 -0.24
C ARG A 216 62.23 -43.18 0.83
N PRO A 217 62.68 -44.20 1.58
CA PRO A 217 63.72 -44.06 2.62
C PRO A 217 65.11 -43.76 2.05
#